data_AF-A0A1V6YYW4-F1
#
_entry.id   AF-A0A1V6YYW4-F1
#
_cell.length_a   1.000
_cell.length_b   1.000
_cell.length_c   1.000
_cell.angle_alpha   90.00
_cell.angle_beta   90.00
_cell.angle_gamma   90.00
#
_symmetry.space_group_name_H-M   'P 1'
#
loop_
_entity.id
_entity.type
_entity.pdbx_description
1 polymer ?
#
loop_
_entity_poly.entity_id
_entity_poly.type
_entity_poly.pdbx_seq_one_letter_code
_entity_poly.pdbx_strand_id
1 'polypeptide(L)'
;MDPAIRQGLKGPECGKEVHIEDDIWIGGSVIVLAGVRIGKGSTVGAGSVVTKKVRPTLQDVPPFHFVAGNPARAIRRIETSMNPEEKQ
;
A
#
# COMPACT_ATOMS: atom_id res chain seq x y z
N MET A 1 -13.36 -5.43 20.54
CA MET A 1 -14.32 -6.43 20.01
C MET A 1 -13.83 -7.81 20.42
N ASP A 2 -14.73 -8.70 20.81
CA ASP A 2 -14.40 -10.09 21.13
C ASP A 2 -13.72 -10.77 19.90
N PRO A 3 -12.53 -11.38 20.06
CA PRO A 3 -11.87 -12.12 18.97
C PRO A 3 -12.76 -13.19 18.31
N ALA A 4 -13.67 -13.81 19.08
CA ALA A 4 -14.63 -14.78 18.56
C ALA A 4 -15.65 -14.14 17.62
N ILE A 5 -16.06 -12.88 17.89
CA ILE A 5 -16.92 -12.09 17.02
C ILE A 5 -16.13 -11.59 15.79
N ARG A 6 -14.86 -11.20 15.99
CA ARG A 6 -14.01 -10.65 14.92
C ARG A 6 -13.71 -11.66 13.80
N GLN A 7 -13.51 -12.92 14.15
CA GLN A 7 -13.36 -14.05 13.21
C GLN A 7 -12.44 -13.77 11.99
N GLY A 8 -11.34 -13.04 12.17
CA GLY A 8 -10.44 -12.65 11.08
C GLY A 8 -11.10 -11.68 10.09
N LEU A 9 -11.26 -12.11 8.82
CA LEU A 9 -11.94 -11.36 7.76
C LEU A 9 -13.44 -11.71 7.64
N LYS A 10 -13.93 -12.66 8.44
CA LYS A 10 -15.31 -13.18 8.36
C LYS A 10 -16.27 -12.53 9.36
N GLY A 11 -15.74 -11.73 10.28
CA GLY A 11 -16.52 -11.01 11.27
C GLY A 11 -17.33 -9.84 10.69
N PRO A 12 -18.07 -9.12 11.54
CA PRO A 12 -18.94 -8.01 11.12
C PRO A 12 -18.18 -6.76 10.67
N GLU A 13 -16.86 -6.68 10.90
CA GLU A 13 -16.07 -5.55 10.39
C GLU A 13 -15.90 -5.55 8.88
N CYS A 14 -15.97 -4.37 8.27
CA CYS A 14 -15.66 -4.14 6.85
C CYS A 14 -14.15 -4.25 6.53
N GLY A 15 -13.40 -5.05 7.29
CA GLY A 15 -11.97 -5.29 7.08
C GLY A 15 -11.73 -6.03 5.77
N LYS A 16 -10.65 -5.67 5.07
CA LYS A 16 -10.18 -6.31 3.84
C LYS A 16 -8.67 -6.45 3.93
N GLU A 17 -8.16 -7.51 3.30
CA GLU A 17 -6.72 -7.80 3.24
C GLU A 17 -5.92 -6.60 2.72
N VAL A 18 -4.74 -6.39 3.29
CA VAL A 18 -3.78 -5.41 2.82
C VAL A 18 -2.63 -6.18 2.19
N HIS A 19 -2.34 -5.89 0.91
CA HIS A 19 -1.25 -6.52 0.19
C HIS A 19 -0.05 -5.57 0.14
N ILE A 20 1.07 -6.01 0.69
CA ILE A 20 2.36 -5.32 0.60
C ILE A 20 3.27 -6.24 -0.23
N GLU A 21 3.60 -5.83 -1.45
CA GLU A 21 4.48 -6.58 -2.35
C GLU A 21 5.97 -6.45 -1.96
N ASP A 22 6.85 -7.05 -2.76
CA ASP A 22 8.28 -7.15 -2.47
C ASP A 22 8.99 -5.79 -2.52
N ASP A 23 10.05 -5.65 -1.72
CA ASP A 23 10.98 -4.51 -1.76
C ASP A 23 10.29 -3.14 -1.60
N ILE A 24 9.31 -3.06 -0.69
CA ILE A 24 8.60 -1.81 -0.41
C ILE A 24 9.24 -1.10 0.77
N TRP A 25 9.48 0.20 0.61
CA TRP A 25 9.89 1.06 1.71
C TRP A 25 8.69 1.82 2.29
N ILE A 26 8.41 1.63 3.57
CA ILE A 26 7.35 2.34 4.32
C ILE A 26 8.00 3.27 5.34
N GLY A 27 7.76 4.57 5.19
CA GLY A 27 8.21 5.59 6.13
C GLY A 27 7.53 5.49 7.50
N GLY A 28 8.09 6.17 8.49
CA GLY A 28 7.53 6.20 9.85
C GLY A 28 6.10 6.78 9.90
N SER A 29 5.28 6.25 10.81
CA SER A 29 3.91 6.73 11.06
C SER A 29 2.98 6.72 9.85
N VAL A 30 3.15 5.76 8.94
CA VAL A 30 2.22 5.53 7.83
C VAL A 30 0.99 4.76 8.32
N ILE A 31 -0.18 5.13 7.79
CA ILE A 31 -1.44 4.42 8.00
C ILE A 31 -1.88 3.83 6.66
N VAL A 32 -2.11 2.52 6.61
CA VAL A 32 -2.61 1.81 5.43
C VAL A 32 -4.02 1.31 5.69
N LEU A 33 -4.98 1.73 4.86
CA LEU A 33 -6.38 1.33 5.02
C LEU A 33 -6.63 -0.08 4.48
N ALA A 34 -7.69 -0.71 5.00
CA ALA A 34 -8.15 -2.02 4.58
C ALA A 34 -8.39 -2.13 3.07
N GLY A 35 -7.97 -3.25 2.48
CA GLY A 35 -8.16 -3.54 1.06
C GLY A 35 -7.16 -2.86 0.13
N VAL A 36 -6.14 -2.19 0.67
CA VAL A 36 -5.12 -1.51 -0.13
C VAL A 36 -4.05 -2.49 -0.61
N ARG A 37 -3.61 -2.32 -1.86
CA ARG A 37 -2.42 -2.99 -2.40
C ARG A 37 -1.30 -1.99 -2.68
N ILE A 38 -0.12 -2.26 -2.14
CA ILE A 38 1.10 -1.51 -2.41
C ILE A 38 1.99 -2.33 -3.34
N GLY A 39 2.27 -1.79 -4.54
CA GLY A 39 3.03 -2.48 -5.57
C GLY A 39 4.53 -2.56 -5.29
N LYS A 40 5.18 -3.58 -5.85
CA LYS A 40 6.62 -3.89 -5.69
C LYS A 40 7.52 -2.68 -5.90
N GLY A 41 8.59 -2.56 -5.11
CA GLY A 41 9.60 -1.52 -5.29
C GLY A 41 9.10 -0.10 -5.04
N SER A 42 7.92 0.05 -4.43
CA SER A 42 7.32 1.36 -4.16
C SER A 42 7.81 1.92 -2.83
N THR A 43 7.73 3.24 -2.69
CA THR A 43 8.09 3.93 -1.46
C THR A 43 6.92 4.79 -0.97
N VAL A 44 6.57 4.64 0.31
CA VAL A 44 5.55 5.42 1.00
C VAL A 44 6.22 6.42 1.94
N GLY A 45 6.05 7.71 1.71
CA GLY A 45 6.59 8.77 2.56
C GLY A 45 6.03 8.72 3.98
N ALA A 46 6.79 9.19 4.96
CA ALA A 46 6.37 9.23 6.37
C ALA A 46 5.06 10.02 6.58
N GLY A 47 4.27 9.61 7.58
CA GLY A 47 3.00 10.28 7.93
C GLY A 47 1.86 10.12 6.92
N SER A 48 2.03 9.25 5.91
CA SER A 48 1.05 9.11 4.83
C SER A 48 -0.16 8.26 5.23
N VAL A 49 -1.32 8.57 4.66
CA VAL A 49 -2.56 7.77 4.80
C VAL A 49 -2.93 7.16 3.46
N VAL A 50 -2.59 5.88 3.27
CA VAL A 50 -2.78 5.16 2.01
C VAL A 50 -4.20 4.63 1.93
N THR A 51 -4.93 5.04 0.89
CA THR A 51 -6.34 4.71 0.65
C THR A 51 -6.51 4.11 -0.75
N LYS A 52 -7.64 3.49 -1.08
CA LYS A 52 -7.86 2.93 -2.43
C LYS A 52 -7.81 3.95 -3.58
N LYS A 53 -7.96 5.24 -3.28
CA LYS A 53 -8.02 6.32 -4.29
C LYS A 53 -6.71 7.08 -4.39
N VAL A 54 -5.57 6.41 -4.22
CA VAL A 54 -4.25 7.05 -4.29
C VAL A 54 -3.94 7.61 -5.69
N ARG A 55 -4.64 7.17 -6.76
CA ARG A 55 -4.69 7.80 -8.12
C ARG A 55 -5.84 7.20 -8.99
N PRO A 56 -6.10 7.66 -10.24
CA PRO A 56 -7.25 7.21 -11.06
C PRO A 56 -7.08 5.83 -11.73
N THR A 57 -5.96 5.13 -11.53
CA THR A 57 -5.66 3.81 -12.08
C THR A 57 -6.34 2.66 -11.32
N LEU A 58 -6.43 1.48 -11.95
CA LEU A 58 -7.06 0.26 -11.40
C LEU A 58 -6.37 -0.33 -10.15
N GLN A 59 -5.17 0.13 -9.79
CA GLN A 59 -4.43 -0.27 -8.57
C GLN A 59 -4.20 0.93 -7.63
N ASP A 60 -4.19 0.66 -6.32
CA ASP A 60 -4.06 1.67 -5.28
C ASP A 60 -2.67 2.34 -5.32
N VAL A 61 -1.58 1.59 -5.14
CA VAL A 61 -0.21 2.08 -5.39
C VAL A 61 0.44 1.22 -6.47
N PRO A 62 0.72 1.77 -7.67
CA PRO A 62 1.39 1.02 -8.74
C PRO A 62 2.86 0.69 -8.36
N PRO A 63 3.45 -0.39 -8.92
CA PRO A 63 4.85 -0.74 -8.68
C PRO A 63 5.82 0.39 -9.03
N PHE A 64 6.95 0.48 -8.32
CA PHE A 64 8.00 1.47 -8.53
C PHE A 64 7.49 2.91 -8.48
N HIS A 65 6.59 3.23 -7.53
CA HIS A 65 6.11 4.59 -7.33
C HIS A 65 6.45 5.13 -5.95
N PHE A 66 6.76 6.43 -5.90
CA PHE A 66 6.83 7.18 -4.66
C PHE A 66 5.46 7.83 -4.39
N VAL A 67 4.85 7.50 -3.25
CA VAL A 67 3.57 8.06 -2.80
C VAL A 67 3.74 8.74 -1.45
N ALA A 68 3.03 9.86 -1.22
CA ALA A 68 2.96 10.45 0.11
C ALA A 68 1.70 11.30 0.33
N GLY A 69 1.44 11.67 1.58
CA GLY A 69 0.39 12.60 2.00
C GLY A 69 -0.82 11.95 2.65
N ASN A 70 -1.79 12.76 3.06
CA ASN A 70 -3.07 12.33 3.62
C ASN A 70 -4.23 13.05 2.90
N PRO A 71 -4.99 12.37 2.03
CA PRO A 71 -4.76 11.00 1.57
C PRO A 71 -3.52 10.90 0.66
N ALA A 72 -2.83 9.76 0.69
CA ALA A 72 -1.61 9.56 -0.09
C ALA A 72 -1.89 9.68 -1.59
N ARG A 73 -0.96 10.28 -2.31
CA ARG A 73 -0.99 10.44 -3.77
C ARG A 73 0.37 10.03 -4.31
N ALA A 74 0.41 9.41 -5.49
CA ALA A 74 1.71 9.27 -6.14
C ALA A 74 2.27 10.65 -6.44
N ILE A 75 3.56 10.82 -6.27
CA ILE A 75 4.30 12.06 -6.51
C ILE A 75 5.12 11.88 -7.78
N ARG A 76 5.86 10.78 -7.87
CA ARG A 76 6.68 10.43 -9.04
C ARG A 76 6.83 8.93 -9.18
N ARG A 77 7.23 8.51 -10.38
CA ARG A 77 7.76 7.16 -10.63
C ARG A 77 9.19 7.08 -10.09
N ILE A 78 9.55 5.90 -9.60
CA ILE A 78 10.92 5.57 -9.21
C ILE A 78 11.60 4.99 -10.44
N GLU A 79 12.65 5.66 -10.88
CA GLU A 79 13.59 5.12 -11.86
C GLU A 79 14.57 4.23 -11.10
N THR A 80 14.74 3.00 -11.57
CA THR A 80 15.64 2.01 -10.96
C THR A 80 16.61 1.51 -12.02
N SER A 81 17.86 1.26 -11.62
CA SER A 81 18.87 0.60 -12.43
C SER A 81 18.71 -0.92 -12.45
N MET A 82 17.79 -1.48 -11.65
CA MET A 82 17.49 -2.91 -11.63
C MET A 82 16.49 -3.28 -12.72
N ASN A 83 16.70 -4.43 -13.38
CA ASN A 83 15.77 -4.96 -14.37
C ASN A 83 14.51 -5.50 -13.65
N PRO A 84 13.28 -5.06 -13.98
CA PRO A 84 12.06 -5.50 -13.29
C PRO A 84 11.79 -7.01 -13.32
N GLU A 85 12.40 -7.73 -14.27
CA GLU A 85 12.22 -9.17 -14.50
C GLU A 85 13.23 -10.06 -13.76
N GLU A 86 14.30 -9.50 -13.19
CA GLU A 86 15.23 -10.27 -12.38
C GLU A 86 14.57 -10.55 -11.02
N LYS A 87 13.97 -11.74 -10.89
CA LYS A 87 13.59 -12.31 -9.60
C LYS A 87 14.88 -12.67 -8.86
N GLN A 88 15.08 -12.07 -7.70
CA GLN A 88 16.13 -12.43 -6.75
C GLN A 88 15.89 -13.83 -6.18
#